data_AF-M4FGE6-F1
#
_entry.id   AF-M4FGE6-F1
#
_cell.length_a   1.000
_cell.length_b   1.000
_cell.length_c   1.000
_cell.angle_alpha   90.00
_cell.angle_beta   90.00
_cell.angle_gamma   90.00
#
_symmetry.space_group_name_H-M   'P 1'
#
loop_
_entity.id
_entity.type
_entity.pdbx_description
1 polymer ?
#
loop_
_entity_poly.entity_id
_entity_poly.type
_entity_poly.pdbx_seq_one_letter_code
_entity_poly.pdbx_strand_id
1 'polypeptide(L)'
;MGEGEYFSGNDYTMVFWNMDDYPIPVGMDDFGSIRINIVEALERFGYHGEISIDVHCEQLECDVRDELSKARIYYLPEATKVYLTSTAVNKVCSLDMTAFLVRIALPQPPINIAVIAKPKAELVRVLKCLKSRGHTLMLIHPPDGEQLSFSVDTLLAHAHLGDSKEEEEDHPSQGEEEDHLSKGEEDTSVGLGPYYYYCQYLSQKAEKEKEEEVEDPYKILDFLEPIRPTVKGAMTAVFWDAQYCPFPPGSTPDEIYHSIESALVERKFTNKTTIWAYLGDDDKNGSALLGDKTWASRIYFFSAGDKASRRIRMTNDICFWAHESSRQPVRESLFIVSDQFRGDLYYVELLHNLVPACLHLFCITPTQDINKPESPEWPGLFFDQGAYRLLLEISEIPAARCCSKKRKTDAGMLFMMEDEEETSGMESNK
;
A
#
# COMPACT_ATOMS: atom_id res chain seq x y z
N MET A 1 -35.31 -9.47 -18.89
CA MET A 1 -35.54 -8.80 -17.61
C MET A 1 -35.35 -9.86 -16.54
N GLY A 2 -34.12 -10.01 -16.07
CA GLY A 2 -33.80 -10.77 -14.86
C GLY A 2 -33.34 -9.74 -13.85
N GLU A 3 -33.99 -9.74 -12.69
CA GLU A 3 -33.73 -8.81 -11.59
C GLU A 3 -32.33 -9.08 -11.05
N GLY A 4 -31.43 -8.12 -11.27
CA GLY A 4 -30.09 -8.15 -10.69
C GLY A 4 -30.19 -7.86 -9.20
N GLU A 5 -29.46 -8.64 -8.42
CA GLU A 5 -29.24 -8.39 -7.00
C GLU A 5 -28.79 -6.94 -6.82
N TYR A 6 -29.62 -6.17 -6.11
CA TYR A 6 -29.36 -4.78 -5.81
C TYR A 6 -28.19 -4.71 -4.81
N PHE A 7 -27.02 -4.25 -5.26
CA PHE A 7 -25.90 -3.88 -4.40
C PHE A 7 -26.29 -2.66 -3.56
N SER A 8 -26.86 -2.85 -2.37
CA SER A 8 -27.12 -1.77 -1.42
C SER A 8 -26.03 -1.70 -0.37
N GLY A 9 -25.36 -0.55 -0.24
CA GLY A 9 -24.63 -0.22 0.99
C GLY A 9 -23.58 0.88 0.89
N ASN A 10 -22.97 1.09 -0.27
CA ASN A 10 -22.01 2.19 -0.45
C ASN A 10 -22.09 2.74 -1.88
N ASP A 11 -22.57 3.97 -1.98
CA ASP A 11 -22.70 4.70 -3.24
C ASP A 11 -21.33 5.12 -3.80
N TYR A 12 -20.26 5.01 -3.01
CA TYR A 12 -18.93 5.43 -3.44
C TYR A 12 -18.18 4.32 -4.21
N THR A 13 -17.67 4.66 -5.38
CA THR A 13 -16.86 3.78 -6.25
C THR A 13 -15.50 4.41 -6.52
N MET A 14 -14.45 3.64 -6.29
CA MET A 14 -13.07 4.04 -6.58
C MET A 14 -12.56 3.32 -7.82
N VAL A 15 -12.12 4.08 -8.81
CA VAL A 15 -11.52 3.55 -10.04
C VAL A 15 -10.02 3.73 -9.99
N PHE A 16 -9.28 2.63 -10.09
CA PHE A 16 -7.82 2.62 -10.20
C PHE A 16 -7.43 2.24 -11.63
N TRP A 17 -6.80 3.16 -12.34
CA TRP A 17 -6.38 2.94 -13.72
C TRP A 17 -4.85 2.93 -13.84
N ASN A 18 -4.28 1.79 -14.23
CA ASN A 18 -2.88 1.68 -14.58
C ASN A 18 -2.67 2.13 -16.04
N MET A 19 -2.15 3.35 -16.21
CA MET A 19 -1.87 3.94 -17.52
C MET A 19 -0.64 3.35 -18.20
N ASP A 20 0.27 2.71 -17.45
CA ASP A 20 1.41 2.01 -18.05
C ASP A 20 0.95 0.72 -18.75
N ASP A 21 -0.08 0.06 -18.23
CA ASP A 21 -0.71 -1.11 -18.84
C ASP A 21 -1.65 -0.73 -19.98
N TYR A 22 -2.49 0.31 -19.77
CA TYR A 22 -3.48 0.80 -20.72
C TYR A 22 -3.37 2.32 -20.86
N PRO A 23 -2.50 2.84 -21.72
CA PRO A 23 -2.31 4.27 -21.89
C PRO A 23 -3.52 4.93 -22.56
N ILE A 24 -3.59 6.25 -22.48
CA ILE A 24 -4.56 7.06 -23.22
C ILE A 24 -4.43 6.72 -24.73
N PRO A 25 -5.54 6.40 -25.43
CA PRO A 25 -5.51 6.10 -26.85
C PRO A 25 -4.88 7.23 -27.68
N VAL A 26 -4.07 6.87 -28.68
CA VAL A 26 -3.38 7.83 -29.54
C VAL A 26 -4.40 8.69 -30.30
N GLY A 27 -4.25 10.01 -30.24
CA GLY A 27 -5.15 10.97 -30.88
C GLY A 27 -6.41 11.29 -30.08
N MET A 28 -6.52 10.82 -28.84
CA MET A 28 -7.57 11.19 -27.91
C MET A 28 -7.10 12.36 -27.05
N ASP A 29 -7.56 13.57 -27.38
CA ASP A 29 -7.23 14.80 -26.65
C ASP A 29 -8.32 15.18 -25.62
N ASP A 30 -9.44 14.44 -25.60
CA ASP A 30 -10.58 14.69 -24.71
C ASP A 30 -10.63 13.72 -23.53
N PHE A 31 -9.89 14.07 -22.47
CA PHE A 31 -9.90 13.38 -21.19
C PHE A 31 -11.27 13.38 -20.50
N GLY A 32 -12.11 14.39 -20.79
CA GLY A 32 -13.47 14.48 -20.26
C GLY A 32 -14.35 13.34 -20.79
N SER A 33 -14.22 13.03 -22.09
CA SER A 33 -14.90 11.88 -22.70
C SER A 33 -14.47 10.55 -22.07
N ILE A 34 -13.19 10.36 -21.74
CA ILE A 34 -12.73 9.15 -21.03
C ILE A 34 -13.45 9.00 -19.69
N ARG A 35 -13.47 10.07 -18.89
CA ARG A 35 -14.19 10.06 -17.61
C ARG A 35 -15.67 9.74 -17.80
N ILE A 36 -16.33 10.40 -18.74
CA ILE A 36 -17.76 10.18 -19.02
C ILE A 36 -18.02 8.72 -19.36
N ASN A 37 -17.21 8.12 -20.24
CA ASN A 37 -17.38 6.73 -20.65
C ASN A 37 -17.13 5.74 -19.51
N ILE A 38 -16.14 5.99 -18.64
CA ILE A 38 -15.90 5.16 -17.46
C ILE A 38 -17.11 5.24 -16.51
N VAL A 39 -17.60 6.45 -16.24
CA VAL A 39 -18.77 6.67 -15.37
C VAL A 39 -20.01 5.99 -15.95
N GLU A 40 -20.28 6.17 -17.25
CA GLU A 40 -21.43 5.55 -17.91
C GLU A 40 -21.33 4.02 -17.91
N ALA A 41 -20.13 3.46 -18.11
CA ALA A 41 -19.93 2.01 -18.02
C ALA A 41 -20.23 1.49 -16.60
N LEU A 42 -19.75 2.18 -15.56
CA LEU A 42 -20.02 1.84 -14.16
C LEU A 42 -21.51 1.95 -13.81
N GLU A 43 -22.20 2.98 -14.28
CA GLU A 43 -23.66 3.12 -14.13
C GLU A 43 -24.40 1.94 -14.77
N ARG A 44 -23.96 1.49 -15.95
CA ARG A 44 -24.54 0.30 -16.62
C ARG A 44 -24.26 -1.01 -15.89
N PHE A 45 -23.22 -1.06 -15.05
CA PHE A 45 -22.98 -2.16 -14.11
C PHE A 45 -23.78 -2.05 -12.81
N GLY A 46 -24.52 -0.97 -12.59
CA GLY A 46 -25.32 -0.73 -11.40
C GLY A 46 -24.63 0.12 -10.32
N TYR A 47 -23.45 0.69 -10.59
CA TYR A 47 -22.77 1.61 -9.68
C TYR A 47 -23.22 3.04 -9.94
N HIS A 48 -24.12 3.57 -9.10
CA HIS A 48 -24.83 4.83 -9.36
C HIS A 48 -24.45 6.02 -8.47
N GLY A 49 -23.51 5.86 -7.55
CA GLY A 49 -23.14 6.95 -6.65
C GLY A 49 -21.85 7.69 -7.03
N GLU A 50 -21.17 8.26 -6.03
CA GLU A 50 -20.00 9.09 -6.27
C GLU A 50 -18.82 8.24 -6.79
N ILE A 51 -18.17 8.72 -7.87
CA ILE A 51 -17.06 8.04 -8.52
C ILE A 51 -15.80 8.90 -8.44
N SER A 52 -14.75 8.36 -7.81
CA SER A 52 -13.38 8.87 -7.91
C SER A 52 -12.62 8.05 -8.95
N ILE A 53 -11.85 8.74 -9.80
CA ILE A 53 -10.97 8.08 -10.78
C ILE A 53 -9.55 8.53 -10.52
N ASP A 54 -8.71 7.56 -10.21
CA ASP A 54 -7.31 7.75 -9.88
C ASP A 54 -6.42 6.94 -10.83
N VAL A 55 -5.36 7.56 -11.33
CA VAL A 55 -4.44 6.97 -12.30
C VAL A 55 -3.06 6.73 -11.69
N HIS A 56 -2.47 5.59 -12.02
CA HIS A 56 -1.07 5.29 -11.79
C HIS A 56 -0.32 5.29 -13.13
N CYS A 57 0.85 5.92 -13.13
CA CYS A 57 1.81 5.91 -14.23
C CYS A 57 3.19 6.16 -13.63
N GLU A 58 4.19 5.33 -13.94
CA GLU A 58 5.55 5.50 -13.44
C GLU A 58 6.13 6.89 -13.78
N GLN A 59 5.82 7.39 -14.97
CA GLN A 59 6.31 8.66 -15.50
C GLN A 59 5.20 9.48 -16.16
N LEU A 60 4.48 10.27 -15.36
CA LEU A 60 3.43 11.15 -15.87
C LEU A 60 3.95 12.56 -16.22
N GLU A 61 3.88 12.90 -17.51
CA GLU A 61 4.19 14.24 -18.00
C GLU A 61 3.28 15.30 -17.37
N CYS A 62 3.83 16.47 -17.04
CA CYS A 62 3.08 17.53 -16.34
C CYS A 62 1.88 18.04 -17.15
N ASP A 63 2.02 18.19 -18.46
CA ASP A 63 0.93 18.70 -19.30
C ASP A 63 -0.23 17.69 -19.35
N VAL A 64 0.07 16.39 -19.45
CA VAL A 64 -0.96 15.31 -19.38
C VAL A 64 -1.64 15.29 -18.01
N ARG A 65 -0.88 15.46 -16.94
CA ARG A 65 -1.40 15.54 -15.56
C ARG A 65 -2.37 16.69 -15.37
N ASP A 66 -2.06 17.87 -15.90
CA ASP A 66 -2.92 19.04 -15.81
C ASP A 66 -4.25 18.81 -16.55
N GLU A 67 -4.22 18.16 -17.72
CA GLU A 67 -5.44 17.83 -18.47
C GLU A 67 -6.30 16.75 -17.77
N LEU A 68 -5.67 15.70 -17.21
CA LEU A 68 -6.36 14.71 -16.37
C LEU A 68 -7.07 15.38 -15.18
N SER A 69 -6.39 16.29 -14.49
CA SER A 69 -6.93 17.02 -13.35
C SER A 69 -8.15 17.89 -13.74
N LYS A 70 -8.10 18.56 -14.90
CA LYS A 70 -9.27 19.30 -15.45
C LYS A 70 -10.46 18.37 -15.72
N ALA A 71 -10.18 17.15 -16.16
CA ALA A 71 -11.18 16.11 -16.36
C ALA A 71 -11.63 15.44 -15.04
N ARG A 72 -11.11 15.84 -13.87
CA ARG A 72 -11.36 15.19 -12.56
C ARG A 72 -10.91 13.73 -12.52
N ILE A 73 -9.76 13.46 -13.13
CA ILE A 73 -9.00 12.22 -13.01
C ILE A 73 -7.69 12.58 -12.29
N TYR A 74 -7.40 11.92 -11.17
CA TYR A 74 -6.32 12.34 -10.28
C TYR A 74 -5.12 11.41 -10.34
N TYR A 75 -3.91 11.96 -10.27
CA TYR A 75 -2.69 11.14 -10.21
C TYR A 75 -2.50 10.56 -8.81
N LEU A 76 -2.44 9.23 -8.69
CA LEU A 76 -2.47 8.50 -7.42
C LEU A 76 -1.43 8.97 -6.39
N PRO A 77 -0.16 9.17 -6.76
CA PRO A 77 0.82 9.68 -5.80
C PRO A 77 0.44 11.03 -5.17
N GLU A 78 -0.24 11.90 -5.92
CA GLU A 78 -0.74 13.19 -5.42
C GLU A 78 -2.00 13.00 -4.55
N ALA A 79 -2.95 12.18 -5.02
CA ALA A 79 -4.19 11.87 -4.31
C ALA A 79 -3.94 11.24 -2.92
N THR A 80 -2.89 10.43 -2.80
CA THR A 80 -2.53 9.74 -1.55
C THR A 80 -1.64 10.54 -0.61
N LYS A 81 -1.28 11.78 -1.00
CA LYS A 81 -0.39 12.67 -0.25
C LYS A 81 0.96 12.03 0.09
N VAL A 82 1.49 11.12 -0.75
CA VAL A 82 2.84 10.53 -0.59
C VAL A 82 3.93 11.53 -1.06
N TYR A 83 3.75 12.81 -0.72
CA TYR A 83 4.57 13.93 -1.18
C TYR A 83 4.71 15.04 -0.13
N LEU A 84 4.33 14.82 1.13
CA LEU A 84 4.27 15.93 2.09
C LEU A 84 5.66 16.52 2.41
N THR A 85 6.75 15.82 2.07
CA THR A 85 8.10 16.40 2.04
C THR A 85 8.52 16.71 0.59
N SER A 86 8.72 17.99 0.26
CA SER A 86 8.75 18.56 -1.10
C SER A 86 9.90 18.13 -2.04
N THR A 87 10.59 17.02 -1.78
CA THR A 87 11.77 16.57 -2.55
C THR A 87 11.48 15.51 -3.63
N ALA A 88 10.28 14.91 -3.64
CA ALA A 88 9.92 13.82 -4.56
C ALA A 88 9.07 14.25 -5.77
N VAL A 89 8.69 15.53 -5.89
CA VAL A 89 7.73 16.05 -6.89
C VAL A 89 8.13 15.76 -8.36
N ASN A 90 9.41 15.47 -8.61
CA ASN A 90 9.95 15.15 -9.94
C ASN A 90 10.63 13.77 -10.03
N LYS A 91 10.45 12.89 -9.03
CA LYS A 91 11.01 11.53 -9.07
C LYS A 91 9.95 10.54 -9.56
N VAL A 92 10.38 9.65 -10.46
CA VAL A 92 9.64 8.47 -10.90
C VAL A 92 9.05 7.76 -9.68
N CYS A 93 7.76 7.51 -9.70
CA CYS A 93 7.10 6.81 -8.61
C CYS A 93 7.60 5.36 -8.57
N SER A 94 8.17 4.95 -7.44
CA SER A 94 8.68 3.59 -7.23
C SER A 94 7.67 2.66 -6.56
N LEU A 95 6.52 3.19 -6.13
CA LEU A 95 5.41 2.40 -5.61
C LEU A 95 4.56 1.86 -6.75
N ASP A 96 4.28 0.57 -6.68
CA ASP A 96 3.31 -0.08 -7.54
C ASP A 96 1.88 0.37 -7.19
N MET A 97 0.98 0.37 -8.19
CA MET A 97 -0.42 0.75 -8.02
C MET A 97 -1.10 -0.02 -6.87
N THR A 98 -0.74 -1.29 -6.65
CA THR A 98 -1.32 -2.11 -5.57
C THR A 98 -1.07 -1.53 -4.19
N ALA A 99 0.09 -0.90 -3.94
CA ALA A 99 0.38 -0.28 -2.65
C ALA A 99 -0.56 0.91 -2.37
N PHE A 100 -0.88 1.70 -3.41
CA PHE A 100 -1.88 2.77 -3.30
C PHE A 100 -3.27 2.21 -3.11
N LEU A 101 -3.63 1.18 -3.87
CA LEU A 101 -4.93 0.51 -3.80
C LEU A 101 -5.19 -0.01 -2.37
N VAL A 102 -4.25 -0.76 -1.80
CA VAL A 102 -4.33 -1.26 -0.41
C VAL A 102 -4.44 -0.11 0.59
N ARG A 103 -3.57 0.90 0.47
CA ARG A 103 -3.53 2.05 1.39
C ARG A 103 -4.84 2.84 1.40
N ILE A 104 -5.48 3.00 0.24
CA ILE A 104 -6.71 3.79 0.13
C ILE A 104 -7.93 2.95 0.50
N ALA A 105 -7.99 1.68 0.07
CA ALA A 105 -9.15 0.83 0.28
C ALA A 105 -9.28 0.38 1.74
N LEU A 106 -8.19 -0.05 2.37
CA LEU A 106 -8.25 -0.67 3.71
C LEU A 106 -8.87 0.20 4.80
N PRO A 107 -8.56 1.51 4.91
CA PRO A 107 -9.21 2.35 5.90
C PRO A 107 -10.74 2.30 5.74
N GLN A 108 -11.24 2.35 4.50
CA GLN A 108 -12.64 2.55 4.17
C GLN A 108 -13.55 1.40 4.64
N PRO A 109 -14.83 1.69 4.96
CA PRO A 109 -15.83 0.63 4.98
C PRO A 109 -15.90 -0.08 3.62
N PRO A 110 -16.54 -1.26 3.52
CA PRO A 110 -16.77 -1.95 2.24
C PRO A 110 -17.23 -1.00 1.12
N ILE A 111 -16.38 -0.77 0.11
CA ILE A 111 -16.62 0.13 -1.04
C ILE A 111 -16.56 -0.66 -2.35
N ASN A 112 -17.07 -0.05 -3.43
CA ASN A 112 -16.90 -0.56 -4.77
C ASN A 112 -15.54 -0.12 -5.32
N ILE A 113 -14.80 -1.07 -5.90
CA ILE A 113 -13.47 -0.85 -6.47
C ILE A 113 -13.48 -1.38 -7.90
N ALA A 114 -13.27 -0.50 -8.86
CA ALA A 114 -13.01 -0.86 -10.25
C ALA A 114 -11.53 -0.68 -10.57
N VAL A 115 -10.91 -1.66 -11.20
CA VAL A 115 -9.49 -1.60 -11.58
C VAL A 115 -9.35 -1.79 -13.08
N ILE A 116 -8.66 -0.87 -13.75
CA ILE A 116 -8.33 -0.94 -15.18
C ILE A 116 -6.83 -1.19 -15.30
N ALA A 117 -6.43 -2.47 -15.34
CA ALA A 117 -5.02 -2.88 -15.36
C ALA A 117 -4.86 -4.31 -15.83
N LYS A 118 -3.66 -4.70 -16.27
CA LYS A 118 -3.40 -6.10 -16.62
C LYS A 118 -3.45 -6.97 -15.35
N PRO A 119 -3.95 -8.21 -15.41
CA PRO A 119 -4.10 -9.10 -14.27
C PRO A 119 -2.75 -9.68 -13.80
N LYS A 120 -1.80 -8.82 -13.41
CA LYS A 120 -0.50 -9.22 -12.84
C LYS A 120 -0.74 -9.98 -11.53
N ALA A 121 0.11 -10.97 -11.24
CA ALA A 121 -0.08 -11.91 -10.13
C ALA A 121 -0.37 -11.22 -8.78
N GLU A 122 0.39 -10.18 -8.45
CA GLU A 122 0.23 -9.46 -7.18
C GLU A 122 -1.04 -8.59 -7.14
N LEU A 123 -1.45 -8.00 -8.27
CA LEU A 123 -2.71 -7.28 -8.34
C LEU A 123 -3.89 -8.22 -8.10
N VAL A 124 -3.92 -9.37 -8.78
CA VAL A 124 -4.98 -10.37 -8.60
C VAL A 124 -5.05 -10.83 -7.14
N ARG A 125 -3.90 -11.02 -6.51
CA ARG A 125 -3.85 -11.39 -5.10
C ARG A 125 -4.37 -10.29 -4.17
N VAL A 126 -3.94 -9.04 -4.36
CA VAL A 126 -4.41 -7.90 -3.57
C VAL A 126 -5.91 -7.73 -3.70
N LEU A 127 -6.46 -7.92 -4.91
CA LEU A 127 -7.90 -7.94 -5.12
C LEU A 127 -8.57 -9.06 -4.30
N LYS A 128 -8.07 -10.29 -4.32
CA LYS A 128 -8.61 -11.36 -3.44
C LYS A 128 -8.60 -10.98 -1.96
N CYS A 129 -7.52 -10.35 -1.49
CA CYS A 129 -7.39 -9.88 -0.11
C CYS A 129 -8.43 -8.78 0.22
N LEU A 130 -8.75 -7.90 -0.72
CA LEU A 130 -9.77 -6.87 -0.49
C LEU A 130 -11.18 -7.44 -0.57
N LYS A 131 -11.43 -8.43 -1.45
CA LYS A 131 -12.71 -9.14 -1.52
C LYS A 131 -13.03 -9.81 -0.18
N SER A 132 -12.06 -10.48 0.43
CA SER A 132 -12.24 -11.13 1.74
C SER A 132 -12.46 -10.14 2.91
N ARG A 133 -12.19 -8.85 2.69
CA ARG A 133 -12.48 -7.75 3.62
C ARG A 133 -13.81 -7.03 3.30
N GLY A 134 -14.58 -7.56 2.36
CA GLY A 134 -15.93 -7.11 2.02
C GLY A 134 -16.01 -6.09 0.89
N HIS A 135 -14.90 -5.71 0.26
CA HIS A 135 -14.95 -4.78 -0.87
C HIS A 135 -15.55 -5.45 -2.11
N THR A 136 -16.38 -4.72 -2.85
CA THR A 136 -16.93 -5.15 -4.15
C THR A 136 -15.91 -4.84 -5.23
N LEU A 137 -15.56 -5.83 -6.07
CA LEU A 137 -14.45 -5.69 -7.02
C LEU A 137 -14.87 -5.95 -8.46
N MET A 138 -14.34 -5.11 -9.34
CA MET A 138 -14.42 -5.25 -10.79
C MET A 138 -13.02 -5.04 -11.39
N LEU A 139 -12.57 -5.99 -12.22
CA LEU A 139 -11.33 -5.84 -12.99
C LEU A 139 -11.67 -5.71 -14.46
N ILE A 140 -11.23 -4.63 -15.10
CA ILE A 140 -11.42 -4.34 -16.52
C ILE A 140 -10.07 -4.55 -17.21
N HIS A 141 -10.00 -5.56 -18.07
CA HIS A 141 -8.81 -5.81 -18.87
C HIS A 141 -9.18 -6.48 -20.20
N PRO A 142 -8.76 -5.94 -21.35
CA PRO A 142 -8.89 -6.66 -22.61
C PRO A 142 -7.98 -7.90 -22.68
N PRO A 143 -8.21 -8.81 -23.64
CA PRO A 143 -7.30 -9.90 -23.96
C PRO A 143 -5.88 -9.40 -24.31
N ASP A 144 -4.90 -10.29 -24.15
CA ASP A 144 -3.50 -9.96 -24.39
C ASP A 144 -3.25 -9.42 -25.81
N GLY A 145 -2.65 -8.24 -25.90
CA GLY A 145 -2.28 -7.59 -27.16
C GLY A 145 -3.32 -6.62 -27.72
N GLU A 146 -4.49 -6.49 -27.10
CA GLU A 146 -5.51 -5.51 -27.49
C GLU A 146 -5.35 -4.18 -26.74
N GLN A 147 -5.62 -3.08 -27.43
CA GLN A 147 -5.64 -1.74 -26.84
C GLN A 147 -7.03 -1.42 -26.32
N LEU A 148 -7.12 -0.86 -25.11
CA LEU A 148 -8.40 -0.43 -24.54
C LEU A 148 -8.80 0.93 -25.15
N SER A 149 -9.93 0.98 -25.84
CA SER A 149 -10.41 2.19 -26.52
C SER A 149 -11.11 3.20 -25.61
N PHE A 150 -11.43 2.81 -24.38
CA PHE A 150 -12.23 3.58 -23.41
C PHE A 150 -13.62 4.01 -23.92
N SER A 151 -14.17 3.35 -24.95
CA SER A 151 -15.59 3.45 -25.23
C SER A 151 -16.39 2.65 -24.21
N VAL A 152 -17.62 3.07 -23.93
CA VAL A 152 -18.53 2.38 -23.00
C VAL A 152 -18.64 0.89 -23.35
N ASP A 153 -18.84 0.57 -24.63
CA ASP A 153 -18.97 -0.82 -25.09
C ASP A 153 -17.71 -1.65 -24.84
N THR A 154 -16.51 -1.07 -25.03
CA THR A 154 -15.26 -1.80 -24.73
C THR A 154 -15.05 -2.01 -23.24
N LEU A 155 -15.37 -1.02 -22.40
CA LEU A 155 -15.28 -1.18 -20.95
C LEU A 155 -16.25 -2.25 -20.44
N LEU A 156 -17.46 -2.29 -20.99
CA LEU A 156 -18.46 -3.31 -20.68
C LEU A 156 -18.00 -4.72 -21.09
N ALA A 157 -17.45 -4.86 -22.29
CA ALA A 157 -17.04 -6.15 -22.84
C ALA A 157 -15.85 -6.79 -22.11
N HIS A 158 -15.02 -5.97 -21.43
CA HIS A 158 -13.77 -6.40 -20.81
C HIS A 158 -13.81 -6.36 -19.28
N ALA A 159 -14.97 -6.13 -18.67
CA ALA A 159 -15.12 -6.18 -17.23
C ALA A 159 -15.34 -7.61 -16.74
N HIS A 160 -14.56 -7.99 -15.75
CA HIS A 160 -14.66 -9.24 -15.03
C HIS A 160 -15.04 -8.92 -13.59
N LEU A 161 -16.28 -9.26 -13.22
CA LEU A 161 -16.70 -9.26 -11.82
C LEU A 161 -15.95 -10.39 -11.12
N GLY A 162 -15.49 -10.17 -9.88
CA GLY A 162 -14.55 -11.04 -9.16
C GLY A 162 -15.00 -12.47 -8.84
N ASP A 163 -15.95 -13.05 -9.58
CA ASP A 163 -16.42 -14.42 -9.48
C ASP A 163 -15.80 -15.27 -10.59
N SER A 164 -14.52 -15.60 -10.41
CA SER A 164 -14.00 -16.84 -10.99
C SER A 164 -14.65 -17.99 -10.22
N LYS A 165 -15.68 -18.60 -10.83
CA LYS A 165 -16.39 -19.79 -10.33
C LYS A 165 -15.41 -20.92 -9.98
N GLU A 166 -15.34 -21.26 -8.69
CA GLU A 166 -15.19 -22.65 -8.24
C GLU A 166 -16.44 -22.95 -7.40
N GLU A 167 -17.14 -24.01 -7.79
CA GLU A 167 -18.41 -24.45 -7.23
C GLU A 167 -18.17 -25.10 -5.86
N GLU A 168 -18.76 -24.58 -4.77
CA GLU A 168 -19.16 -25.43 -3.66
C GLU A 168 -20.35 -24.84 -2.85
N GLU A 169 -21.42 -25.61 -2.94
CA GLU A 169 -22.65 -25.83 -2.17
C GLU A 169 -23.17 -24.83 -1.09
N ASP A 170 -24.47 -24.53 -1.29
CA ASP A 170 -25.43 -23.82 -0.47
C ASP A 170 -25.44 -24.19 1.03
N HIS A 171 -25.50 -23.17 1.90
CA HIS A 171 -26.39 -23.16 3.07
C HIS A 171 -26.91 -21.74 3.37
N PRO A 172 -28.17 -21.59 3.83
CA PRO A 172 -28.90 -20.32 3.76
C PRO A 172 -28.64 -19.40 4.97
N SER A 173 -28.35 -18.14 4.69
CA SER A 173 -28.29 -17.06 5.69
C SER A 173 -29.69 -16.51 5.98
N GLN A 174 -30.07 -16.55 7.26
CA GLN A 174 -31.25 -15.86 7.77
C GLN A 174 -30.96 -14.36 7.88
N GLY A 175 -31.85 -13.56 7.29
CA GLY A 175 -31.81 -12.11 7.38
C GLY A 175 -32.34 -11.62 8.71
N GLU A 176 -31.63 -10.66 9.29
CA GLU A 176 -32.20 -9.72 10.26
C GLU A 176 -31.89 -8.30 9.76
N GLU A 177 -32.97 -7.63 9.40
CA GLU A 177 -33.06 -6.24 8.95
C GLU A 177 -33.09 -5.36 10.21
N GLU A 178 -32.15 -4.42 10.38
CA GLU A 178 -32.34 -3.33 11.32
C GLU A 178 -32.07 -1.97 10.66
N ASP A 179 -33.14 -1.18 10.71
CA ASP A 179 -33.38 0.08 10.02
C ASP A 179 -33.07 1.24 10.98
N HIS A 180 -31.98 1.99 10.75
CA HIS A 180 -31.68 3.20 11.53
C HIS A 180 -31.31 4.39 10.65
N LEU A 181 -32.35 5.20 10.42
CA LEU A 181 -32.32 6.57 9.95
C LEU A 181 -31.40 7.46 10.81
N SER A 182 -30.47 8.21 10.20
CA SER A 182 -29.87 9.40 10.82
C SER A 182 -29.42 10.41 9.76
N LYS A 183 -29.85 11.66 9.98
CA LYS A 183 -29.61 12.85 9.16
C LYS A 183 -28.17 13.36 9.31
N GLY A 184 -27.65 13.92 8.22
CA GLY A 184 -26.27 14.35 8.08
C GLY A 184 -25.89 15.69 8.71
N GLU A 185 -24.60 16.00 8.57
CA GLU A 185 -24.03 17.32 8.28
C GLU A 185 -22.66 17.08 7.66
N GLU A 186 -22.46 17.59 6.43
CA GLU A 186 -21.19 17.58 5.71
C GLU A 186 -20.21 18.55 6.37
N ASP A 187 -18.98 18.10 6.60
CA ASP A 187 -17.85 18.99 6.82
C ASP A 187 -16.63 18.49 6.04
N THR A 188 -16.35 19.16 4.93
CA THR A 188 -15.22 18.88 4.04
C THR A 188 -13.93 19.41 4.67
N SER A 189 -13.26 18.59 5.48
CA SER A 189 -11.84 18.78 5.78
C SER A 189 -11.13 17.43 5.96
N VAL A 190 -10.44 16.98 4.92
CA VAL A 190 -9.66 15.73 4.94
C VAL A 190 -8.29 15.99 5.60
N GLY A 191 -8.32 16.16 6.91
CA GLY A 191 -7.18 15.97 7.80
C GLY A 191 -7.29 14.62 8.49
N LEU A 192 -6.23 13.81 8.50
CA LEU A 192 -6.16 12.45 9.08
C LEU A 192 -6.37 12.36 10.62
N GLY A 193 -6.86 13.42 11.26
CA GLY A 193 -7.06 13.52 12.72
C GLY A 193 -8.32 12.85 13.28
N PRO A 194 -9.50 12.92 12.63
CA PRO A 194 -10.74 12.33 13.17
C PRO A 194 -10.90 10.82 12.88
N TYR A 195 -10.28 10.33 11.81
CA TYR A 195 -10.49 8.97 11.30
C TYR A 195 -9.91 7.89 12.21
N TYR A 196 -8.74 8.16 12.79
CA TYR A 196 -8.07 7.27 13.75
C TYR A 196 -8.97 6.96 14.96
N TYR A 197 -9.69 7.97 15.46
CA TYR A 197 -10.64 7.79 16.58
C TYR A 197 -11.88 6.98 16.18
N TYR A 198 -12.35 7.13 14.93
CA TYR A 198 -13.51 6.38 14.43
C TYR A 198 -13.22 4.89 14.27
N CYS A 199 -12.06 4.52 13.72
CA CYS A 199 -11.61 3.12 13.64
C CYS A 199 -11.46 2.49 15.03
N GLN A 200 -10.96 3.26 16.01
CA GLN A 200 -10.81 2.81 17.39
C GLN A 200 -12.18 2.57 18.06
N TYR A 201 -13.18 3.41 17.77
CA TYR A 201 -14.55 3.26 18.27
C TYR A 201 -15.26 2.01 17.70
N LEU A 202 -15.18 1.79 16.38
CA LEU A 202 -15.78 0.61 15.74
C LEU A 202 -15.13 -0.70 16.22
N SER A 203 -13.82 -0.66 16.51
CA SER A 203 -13.08 -1.82 17.03
C SER A 203 -13.54 -2.20 18.44
N GLN A 204 -13.78 -1.23 19.32
CA GLN A 204 -14.33 -1.47 20.67
C GLN A 204 -15.75 -2.06 20.64
N LYS A 205 -16.55 -1.73 19.61
CA LYS A 205 -17.88 -2.32 19.40
C LYS A 205 -17.78 -3.80 18.99
N ALA A 206 -16.83 -4.14 18.12
CA ALA A 206 -16.62 -5.51 17.63
C ALA A 206 -15.96 -6.45 18.66
N GLU A 207 -15.34 -5.93 19.72
CA GLU A 207 -14.75 -6.72 20.81
C GLU A 207 -15.78 -7.36 21.75
N LYS A 208 -17.01 -6.84 21.81
CA LYS A 208 -18.03 -7.35 22.74
C LYS A 208 -18.59 -8.73 22.37
N GLU A 209 -18.24 -9.27 21.21
CA GLU A 209 -18.91 -10.45 20.64
C GLU A 209 -17.99 -11.61 20.22
N LYS A 210 -16.69 -11.62 20.57
CA LYS A 210 -15.77 -12.66 20.06
C LYS A 210 -15.52 -13.83 21.01
N GLU A 211 -15.88 -15.03 20.54
CA GLU A 211 -15.41 -16.31 21.07
C GLU A 211 -13.93 -16.54 20.71
N GLU A 212 -13.19 -17.23 21.58
CA GLU A 212 -11.79 -17.64 21.33
C GLU A 212 -11.76 -18.75 20.29
N GLU A 213 -11.34 -18.41 19.07
CA GLU A 213 -11.12 -19.37 17.99
C GLU A 213 -9.79 -20.11 18.21
N VAL A 214 -9.82 -21.44 18.12
CA VAL A 214 -8.61 -22.28 18.26
C VAL A 214 -7.78 -22.15 16.99
N GLU A 215 -6.57 -21.61 17.13
CA GLU A 215 -5.63 -21.46 16.01
C GLU A 215 -5.11 -22.81 15.55
N ASP A 216 -5.25 -23.11 14.26
CA ASP A 216 -4.54 -24.22 13.62
C ASP A 216 -3.07 -23.81 13.40
N PRO A 217 -2.11 -24.40 14.13
CA PRO A 217 -0.71 -24.04 14.02
C PRO A 217 -0.11 -24.40 12.65
N TYR A 218 -0.78 -25.20 11.83
CA TYR A 218 -0.33 -25.58 10.50
C TYR A 218 -0.95 -24.74 9.38
N LYS A 219 -1.90 -23.84 9.68
CA LYS A 219 -2.43 -22.89 8.70
C LYS A 219 -1.37 -21.85 8.35
N ILE A 220 -1.17 -21.61 7.05
CA ILE A 220 -0.32 -20.51 6.57
C ILE A 220 -1.11 -19.21 6.68
N LEU A 221 -0.49 -18.17 7.26
CA LEU A 221 -1.07 -16.83 7.33
C LEU A 221 -0.52 -15.93 6.21
N ASP A 222 -1.26 -15.79 5.11
CA ASP A 222 -0.82 -15.12 3.87
C ASP A 222 -1.64 -13.88 3.45
N PHE A 223 -2.47 -13.36 4.38
CA PHE A 223 -3.36 -12.20 4.23
C PHE A 223 -4.51 -12.32 3.21
N LEU A 224 -4.65 -13.47 2.52
CA LEU A 224 -5.80 -13.72 1.64
C LEU A 224 -7.12 -13.60 2.40
N GLU A 225 -7.13 -14.00 3.66
CA GLU A 225 -8.21 -13.76 4.62
C GLU A 225 -7.75 -12.73 5.68
N PRO A 226 -8.69 -12.04 6.35
CA PRO A 226 -8.35 -11.16 7.45
C PRO A 226 -7.63 -11.91 8.58
N ILE A 227 -6.44 -11.45 8.97
CA ILE A 227 -5.72 -12.05 10.09
C ILE A 227 -6.31 -11.54 11.40
N ARG A 228 -6.79 -12.46 12.22
CA ARG A 228 -7.26 -12.17 13.58
C ARG A 228 -6.24 -12.71 14.57
N PRO A 229 -5.62 -11.86 15.40
CA PRO A 229 -4.83 -12.32 16.53
C PRO A 229 -5.68 -13.23 17.42
N THR A 230 -5.33 -14.51 17.43
CA THR A 230 -5.89 -15.55 18.31
C THR A 230 -5.41 -15.38 19.75
N VAL A 231 -4.32 -14.63 19.96
CA VAL A 231 -3.66 -14.50 21.24
C VAL A 231 -3.78 -13.07 21.77
N LYS A 232 -4.35 -12.94 22.96
CA LYS A 232 -4.43 -11.65 23.69
C LYS A 232 -3.03 -11.15 24.07
N GLY A 233 -2.78 -9.85 23.87
CA GLY A 233 -1.57 -9.14 24.33
C GLY A 233 -0.68 -8.62 23.21
N ALA A 234 0.42 -7.97 23.58
CA ALA A 234 1.35 -7.39 22.61
C ALA A 234 2.04 -8.49 21.79
N MET A 235 2.07 -8.31 20.46
CA MET A 235 2.79 -9.17 19.52
C MET A 235 3.92 -8.40 18.83
N THR A 236 4.89 -9.16 18.30
CA THR A 236 5.96 -8.66 17.44
C THR A 236 5.80 -9.25 16.05
N ALA A 237 5.63 -8.38 15.05
CA ALA A 237 5.61 -8.74 13.65
C ALA A 237 6.98 -8.53 13.03
N VAL A 238 7.45 -9.51 12.27
CA VAL A 238 8.73 -9.47 11.56
C VAL A 238 8.48 -9.78 10.09
N PHE A 239 8.76 -8.81 9.22
CA PHE A 239 8.76 -9.00 7.78
C PHE A 239 10.21 -9.13 7.34
N TRP A 240 10.55 -10.27 6.74
CA TRP A 240 11.93 -10.69 6.52
C TRP A 240 12.19 -10.97 5.05
N ASP A 241 13.07 -10.19 4.44
CA ASP A 241 13.53 -10.44 3.08
C ASP A 241 14.66 -11.47 3.07
N ALA A 242 14.29 -12.74 2.89
CA ALA A 242 15.19 -13.87 3.06
C ALA A 242 16.20 -14.02 1.92
N GLN A 243 15.94 -13.43 0.74
CA GLN A 243 16.93 -13.45 -0.34
C GLN A 243 18.13 -12.53 -0.05
N TYR A 244 17.89 -11.37 0.56
CA TYR A 244 18.98 -10.45 0.95
C TYR A 244 19.49 -10.70 2.37
N CYS A 245 18.66 -11.25 3.25
CA CYS A 245 18.99 -11.57 4.64
C CYS A 245 18.81 -13.09 4.84
N PRO A 246 19.68 -13.94 4.28
CA PRO A 246 19.49 -15.39 4.31
C PRO A 246 19.47 -15.95 5.73
N PHE A 247 18.76 -17.07 5.91
CA PHE A 247 18.76 -17.85 7.14
C PHE A 247 19.99 -18.76 7.23
N PRO A 248 20.36 -19.24 8.43
CA PRO A 248 21.46 -20.17 8.58
C PRO A 248 21.21 -21.47 7.81
N PRO A 249 22.18 -21.96 7.02
CA PRO A 249 22.00 -23.17 6.22
C PRO A 249 21.80 -24.38 7.13
N GLY A 250 20.89 -25.26 6.72
CA GLY A 250 20.57 -26.48 7.45
C GLY A 250 19.69 -26.28 8.69
N SER A 251 19.33 -25.04 9.03
CA SER A 251 18.36 -24.79 10.12
C SER A 251 16.93 -25.09 9.68
N THR A 252 16.19 -25.71 10.58
CA THR A 252 14.74 -25.93 10.44
C THR A 252 13.97 -24.61 10.69
N PRO A 253 12.72 -24.49 10.20
CA PRO A 253 11.86 -23.34 10.51
C PRO A 253 11.72 -23.05 12.00
N ASP A 254 11.58 -24.08 12.84
CA ASP A 254 11.44 -23.91 14.29
C ASP A 254 12.74 -23.39 14.93
N GLU A 255 13.92 -23.85 14.48
CA GLU A 255 15.22 -23.33 14.94
C GLU A 255 15.44 -21.87 14.54
N ILE A 256 15.07 -21.52 13.31
CA ILE A 256 15.12 -20.13 12.80
C ILE A 256 14.22 -19.24 13.66
N TYR A 257 12.97 -19.65 13.86
CA TYR A 257 12.00 -18.91 14.66
C TYR A 257 12.50 -18.70 16.10
N HIS A 258 12.93 -19.78 16.78
CA HIS A 258 13.40 -19.69 18.16
C HIS A 258 14.64 -18.81 18.32
N SER A 259 15.53 -18.79 17.32
CA SER A 259 16.71 -17.92 17.33
C SER A 259 16.31 -16.45 17.23
N ILE A 260 15.37 -16.11 16.35
CA ILE A 260 14.84 -14.75 16.19
C ILE A 260 14.05 -14.32 17.42
N GLU A 261 13.16 -15.16 17.92
CA GLU A 261 12.37 -14.91 19.13
C GLU A 261 13.27 -14.69 20.35
N SER A 262 14.26 -15.56 20.57
CA SER A 262 15.20 -15.43 21.69
C SER A 262 15.94 -14.09 21.63
N ALA A 263 16.43 -13.71 20.46
CA ALA A 263 17.11 -12.43 20.27
C ALA A 263 16.19 -11.22 20.57
N LEU A 264 14.91 -11.29 20.18
CA LEU A 264 13.93 -10.25 20.48
C LEU A 264 13.60 -10.18 21.98
N VAL A 265 13.43 -11.34 22.64
CA VAL A 265 13.13 -11.44 24.08
C VAL A 265 14.28 -10.92 24.93
N GLU A 266 15.53 -11.22 24.56
CA GLU A 266 16.73 -10.66 25.22
C GLU A 266 16.71 -9.12 25.20
N ARG A 267 16.16 -8.54 24.14
CA ARG A 267 15.99 -7.09 23.93
C ARG A 267 14.67 -6.54 24.48
N LYS A 268 13.97 -7.31 25.32
CA LYS A 268 12.73 -6.94 26.03
C LYS A 268 11.50 -6.79 25.14
N PHE A 269 11.52 -7.37 23.94
CA PHE A 269 10.30 -7.56 23.15
C PHE A 269 9.52 -8.79 23.65
N THR A 270 8.29 -8.91 23.17
CA THR A 270 7.39 -10.01 23.54
C THR A 270 7.90 -11.33 22.96
N ASN A 271 7.58 -12.44 23.62
CA ASN A 271 7.78 -13.80 23.13
C ASN A 271 6.63 -14.26 22.22
N LYS A 272 5.79 -13.34 21.75
CA LYS A 272 4.71 -13.62 20.78
C LYS A 272 5.13 -13.01 19.46
N THR A 273 5.92 -13.75 18.70
CA THR A 273 6.48 -13.28 17.43
C THR A 273 5.75 -13.94 16.26
N THR A 274 5.53 -13.19 15.19
CA THR A 274 5.06 -13.73 13.91
C THR A 274 5.98 -13.23 12.81
N ILE A 275 6.47 -14.15 11.98
CA ILE A 275 7.49 -13.90 10.98
C ILE A 275 6.96 -14.24 9.59
N TRP A 276 6.97 -13.27 8.67
CA TRP A 276 6.71 -13.47 7.25
C TRP A 276 8.02 -13.34 6.48
N ALA A 277 8.49 -14.43 5.90
CA ALA A 277 9.76 -14.53 5.19
C ALA A 277 9.54 -14.62 3.67
N TYR A 278 10.12 -13.68 2.91
CA TYR A 278 9.96 -13.56 1.47
C TYR A 278 11.21 -14.08 0.75
N LEU A 279 11.02 -15.16 0.00
CA LEU A 279 12.06 -15.87 -0.75
C LEU A 279 12.09 -15.39 -2.22
N GLY A 280 13.28 -15.40 -2.81
CA GLY A 280 13.47 -15.03 -4.22
C GLY A 280 13.37 -16.25 -5.16
N ASP A 281 13.20 -15.99 -6.46
CA ASP A 281 13.10 -17.05 -7.48
C ASP A 281 14.32 -17.98 -7.56
N ASP A 282 15.50 -17.46 -7.21
CA ASP A 282 16.76 -18.19 -7.26
C ASP A 282 17.07 -18.97 -5.97
N ASP A 283 16.20 -18.94 -4.95
CA ASP A 283 16.40 -19.66 -3.69
C ASP A 283 16.17 -21.18 -3.88
N LYS A 284 17.16 -21.84 -4.48
CA LYS A 284 17.19 -23.30 -4.64
C LYS A 284 17.11 -24.04 -3.30
N ASN A 285 17.58 -23.42 -2.21
CA ASN A 285 17.44 -23.91 -0.84
C ASN A 285 16.05 -23.64 -0.22
N GLY A 286 15.30 -22.67 -0.75
CA GLY A 286 13.97 -22.28 -0.27
C GLY A 286 12.85 -23.25 -0.68
N SER A 287 13.09 -24.11 -1.69
CA SER A 287 12.10 -25.10 -2.12
C SER A 287 11.64 -26.07 -1.02
N ALA A 288 12.48 -26.35 -0.01
CA ALA A 288 12.12 -27.15 1.16
C ALA A 288 11.30 -26.38 2.22
N LEU A 289 11.34 -25.04 2.16
CA LEU A 289 10.59 -24.13 3.05
C LEU A 289 9.28 -23.67 2.42
N LEU A 290 9.10 -23.92 1.11
CA LEU A 290 7.89 -23.65 0.34
C LEU A 290 7.03 -24.92 0.27
N GLY A 291 5.73 -24.81 0.53
CA GLY A 291 4.78 -25.91 0.50
C GLY A 291 3.92 -25.97 1.76
N ASP A 292 3.36 -27.15 2.05
CA ASP A 292 2.55 -27.37 3.25
C ASP A 292 3.39 -27.14 4.52
N LYS A 293 2.85 -26.36 5.45
CA LYS A 293 3.51 -26.03 6.70
C LYS A 293 3.54 -27.26 7.61
N THR A 294 4.75 -27.80 7.85
CA THR A 294 4.95 -28.97 8.73
C THR A 294 5.51 -28.63 10.11
N TRP A 295 5.88 -27.38 10.36
CA TRP A 295 6.43 -26.89 11.62
C TRP A 295 5.35 -26.21 12.46
N ALA A 296 5.57 -26.05 13.77
CA ALA A 296 4.60 -25.44 14.67
C ALA A 296 4.79 -23.92 14.81
N SER A 297 6.02 -23.43 14.66
CA SER A 297 6.36 -22.02 14.85
C SER A 297 5.64 -21.08 13.87
N ARG A 298 5.43 -19.83 14.30
CA ARG A 298 4.78 -18.77 13.52
C ARG A 298 5.75 -18.07 12.56
N ILE A 299 6.43 -18.88 11.75
CA ILE A 299 7.21 -18.41 10.62
C ILE A 299 6.56 -18.92 9.33
N TYR A 300 6.36 -18.05 8.36
CA TYR A 300 5.69 -18.37 7.10
C TYR A 300 6.59 -17.95 5.95
N PHE A 301 6.76 -18.81 4.96
CA PHE A 301 7.62 -18.56 3.81
C PHE A 301 6.79 -18.36 2.54
N PHE A 302 7.11 -17.31 1.79
CA PHE A 302 6.41 -16.96 0.56
C PHE A 302 7.39 -16.86 -0.59
N SER A 303 7.06 -17.50 -1.70
CA SER A 303 7.69 -17.16 -2.98
C SER A 303 7.15 -15.80 -3.41
N ALA A 304 8.06 -14.85 -3.65
CA ALA A 304 7.66 -13.48 -3.93
C ALA A 304 8.37 -12.90 -5.18
N GLY A 305 8.95 -13.75 -6.02
CA GLY A 305 9.47 -13.36 -7.33
C GLY A 305 10.86 -12.73 -7.29
N ASP A 306 11.12 -11.91 -8.32
CA ASP A 306 12.29 -11.05 -8.43
C ASP A 306 12.33 -9.95 -7.34
N LYS A 307 13.40 -9.14 -7.34
CA LYS A 307 13.60 -8.04 -6.37
C LYS A 307 12.38 -7.11 -6.24
N ALA A 308 11.86 -6.61 -7.36
CA ALA A 308 10.76 -5.67 -7.38
C ALA A 308 9.47 -6.33 -6.92
N SER A 309 9.18 -7.53 -7.44
CA SER A 309 8.01 -8.33 -7.07
C SER A 309 7.98 -8.59 -5.55
N ARG A 310 9.13 -8.95 -4.94
CA ARG A 310 9.19 -9.16 -3.48
C ARG A 310 8.92 -7.89 -2.69
N ARG A 311 9.50 -6.77 -3.11
CA ARG A 311 9.30 -5.48 -2.45
C ARG A 311 7.83 -5.08 -2.45
N ILE A 312 7.15 -5.24 -3.58
CA ILE A 312 5.72 -4.94 -3.72
C ILE A 312 4.91 -5.85 -2.81
N ARG A 313 5.11 -7.18 -2.90
CA ARG A 313 4.41 -8.17 -2.08
C ARG A 313 4.57 -7.89 -0.58
N MET A 314 5.80 -7.69 -0.13
CA MET A 314 6.13 -7.38 1.26
C MET A 314 5.48 -6.06 1.72
N THR A 315 5.43 -5.05 0.85
CA THR A 315 4.80 -3.74 1.15
C THR A 315 3.30 -3.88 1.36
N ASN A 316 2.61 -4.61 0.48
CA ASN A 316 1.17 -4.84 0.58
C ASN A 316 0.82 -5.60 1.87
N ASP A 317 1.58 -6.66 2.18
CA ASP A 317 1.36 -7.45 3.40
C ASP A 317 1.63 -6.65 4.67
N ILE A 318 2.64 -5.77 4.69
CA ILE A 318 2.85 -4.81 5.78
C ILE A 318 1.63 -3.89 5.94
N CYS A 319 1.04 -3.40 4.85
CA CYS A 319 -0.15 -2.55 4.90
C CYS A 319 -1.39 -3.30 5.41
N PHE A 320 -1.61 -4.54 4.96
CA PHE A 320 -2.69 -5.40 5.48
C PHE A 320 -2.53 -5.65 6.98
N TRP A 321 -1.32 -6.04 7.40
CA TRP A 321 -1.00 -6.22 8.82
C TRP A 321 -1.25 -4.95 9.62
N ALA A 322 -0.75 -3.80 9.16
CA ALA A 322 -0.88 -2.54 9.91
C ALA A 322 -2.36 -2.13 10.08
N HIS A 323 -3.19 -2.36 9.06
CA HIS A 323 -4.62 -2.12 9.16
C HIS A 323 -5.26 -3.02 10.23
N GLU A 324 -4.96 -4.32 10.21
CA GLU A 324 -5.54 -5.29 11.13
C GLU A 324 -5.08 -5.06 12.58
N SER A 325 -3.79 -4.77 12.76
CA SER A 325 -3.18 -4.45 14.05
C SER A 325 -3.72 -3.13 14.62
N SER A 326 -4.10 -2.15 13.78
CA SER A 326 -4.70 -0.90 14.25
C SER A 326 -6.07 -1.07 14.91
N ARG A 327 -6.73 -2.21 14.66
CA ARG A 327 -8.02 -2.59 15.26
C ARG A 327 -7.86 -3.32 16.59
N GLN A 328 -6.62 -3.62 16.98
CA GLN A 328 -6.32 -4.27 18.25
C GLN A 328 -6.13 -3.24 19.37
N PRO A 329 -6.54 -3.56 20.60
CA PRO A 329 -6.39 -2.66 21.74
C PRO A 329 -4.92 -2.51 22.16
N VAL A 330 -4.09 -3.52 21.86
CA VAL A 330 -2.66 -3.53 22.17
C VAL A 330 -1.85 -3.33 20.90
N ARG A 331 -1.05 -2.27 20.87
CA ARG A 331 -0.18 -1.97 19.73
C ARG A 331 0.97 -2.98 19.64
N GLU A 332 1.22 -3.45 18.42
CA GLU A 332 2.28 -4.42 18.11
C GLU A 332 3.60 -3.73 17.75
N SER A 333 4.73 -4.41 17.94
CA SER A 333 6.03 -3.95 17.43
C SER A 333 6.30 -4.54 16.05
N LEU A 334 6.78 -3.73 15.11
CA LEU A 334 7.04 -4.11 13.73
C LEU A 334 8.55 -4.04 13.44
N PHE A 335 9.10 -5.13 12.91
CA PHE A 335 10.45 -5.22 12.38
C PHE A 335 10.39 -5.50 10.88
N ILE A 336 11.13 -4.71 10.11
CA ILE A 336 11.29 -4.88 8.66
C ILE A 336 12.77 -5.18 8.41
N VAL A 337 13.08 -6.43 8.08
CA VAL A 337 14.44 -6.90 7.81
C VAL A 337 14.64 -6.95 6.31
N SER A 338 15.12 -5.85 5.74
CA SER A 338 15.31 -5.71 4.30
C SER A 338 16.19 -4.50 3.98
N ASP A 339 17.02 -4.62 2.95
CA ASP A 339 17.77 -3.49 2.37
C ASP A 339 16.95 -2.71 1.33
N GLN A 340 15.79 -3.24 0.95
CA GLN A 340 15.06 -2.79 -0.23
C GLN A 340 14.37 -1.44 -0.05
N PHE A 341 13.98 -1.09 1.17
CA PHE A 341 13.25 0.15 1.46
C PHE A 341 14.17 1.35 1.70
N ARG A 342 15.48 1.11 1.86
CA ARG A 342 16.42 2.15 2.24
C ARG A 342 16.66 3.14 1.09
N GLY A 343 16.50 4.43 1.39
CA GLY A 343 16.81 5.52 0.47
C GLY A 343 15.74 5.79 -0.60
N ASP A 344 14.66 5.00 -0.61
CA ASP A 344 13.51 5.22 -1.48
C ASP A 344 12.44 6.05 -0.72
N LEU A 345 12.24 7.29 -1.17
CA LEU A 345 11.39 8.26 -0.47
C LEU A 345 9.92 7.79 -0.39
N TYR A 346 9.39 7.15 -1.42
CA TYR A 346 7.99 6.73 -1.42
C TYR A 346 7.74 5.61 -0.42
N TYR A 347 8.66 4.63 -0.34
CA TYR A 347 8.57 3.57 0.65
C TYR A 347 8.83 4.09 2.07
N VAL A 348 9.83 4.96 2.24
CA VAL A 348 10.09 5.59 3.56
C VAL A 348 8.85 6.33 4.05
N GLU A 349 8.19 7.12 3.19
CA GLU A 349 6.96 7.82 3.53
C GLU A 349 5.79 6.86 3.81
N LEU A 350 5.65 5.78 3.02
CA LEU A 350 4.69 4.72 3.30
C LEU A 350 4.91 4.14 4.71
N LEU A 351 6.15 3.79 5.06
CA LEU A 351 6.51 3.25 6.38
C LEU A 351 6.29 4.26 7.50
N HIS A 352 6.56 5.54 7.28
CA HIS A 352 6.25 6.61 8.25
C HIS A 352 4.75 6.68 8.58
N ASN A 353 3.89 6.46 7.58
CA ASN A 353 2.45 6.45 7.79
C ASN A 353 1.96 5.24 8.61
N LEU A 354 2.78 4.21 8.82
CA LEU A 354 2.48 3.06 9.67
C LEU A 354 2.86 3.29 11.14
N VAL A 355 3.67 4.31 11.45
CA VAL A 355 4.11 4.61 12.83
C VAL A 355 2.93 4.78 13.81
N PRO A 356 1.79 5.42 13.45
CA PRO A 356 0.64 5.49 14.35
C PRO A 356 -0.02 4.14 14.66
N ALA A 357 0.12 3.15 13.77
CA ALA A 357 -0.50 1.83 13.88
C ALA A 357 0.32 0.84 14.72
N CYS A 358 1.58 1.14 15.03
CA CYS A 358 2.48 0.25 15.79
C CYS A 358 3.04 0.93 17.05
N LEU A 359 3.55 0.11 17.98
CA LEU A 359 4.22 0.58 19.20
C LEU A 359 5.65 1.02 18.89
N HIS A 360 6.36 0.19 18.12
CA HIS A 360 7.71 0.43 17.67
C HIS A 360 7.86 -0.05 16.23
N LEU A 361 8.47 0.77 15.37
CA LEU A 361 8.85 0.42 14.00
C LEU A 361 10.37 0.42 13.86
N PHE A 362 10.93 -0.75 13.56
CA PHE A 362 12.35 -0.93 13.31
C PHE A 362 12.58 -1.38 11.87
N CYS A 363 13.46 -0.67 11.17
CA CYS A 363 13.97 -1.11 9.89
C CYS A 363 15.39 -1.63 10.11
N ILE A 364 15.67 -2.83 9.61
CA ILE A 364 16.97 -3.48 9.71
C ILE A 364 17.54 -3.57 8.30
N THR A 365 18.65 -2.88 8.07
CA THR A 365 19.41 -2.98 6.82
C THR A 365 20.68 -3.78 7.08
N PRO A 366 20.81 -5.01 6.54
CA PRO A 366 22.05 -5.78 6.62
C PRO A 366 23.24 -5.01 6.04
N THR A 367 24.33 -4.90 6.78
CA THR A 367 25.65 -4.63 6.21
C THR A 367 26.36 -5.96 5.94
N GLN A 368 27.39 -5.97 5.08
CA GLN A 368 28.16 -7.20 4.80
C GLN A 368 28.75 -7.84 6.06
N ASP A 369 29.03 -7.04 7.08
CA ASP A 369 29.64 -7.51 8.33
C ASP A 369 28.65 -8.24 9.24
N ILE A 370 27.37 -7.84 9.22
CA ILE A 370 26.30 -8.42 10.05
C ILE A 370 25.44 -9.45 9.31
N ASN A 371 25.52 -9.50 7.98
CA ASN A 371 24.78 -10.44 7.14
C ASN A 371 25.49 -11.80 6.99
N LYS A 372 25.79 -12.44 8.13
CA LYS A 372 26.51 -13.71 8.20
C LYS A 372 25.68 -14.73 8.98
N PRO A 373 24.80 -15.48 8.30
CA PRO A 373 23.86 -16.36 9.00
C PRO A 373 24.53 -17.56 9.68
N GLU A 374 25.75 -17.94 9.28
CA GLU A 374 26.53 -18.97 9.96
C GLU A 374 27.24 -18.47 11.23
N SER A 375 27.19 -17.17 11.52
CA SER A 375 27.78 -16.61 12.73
C SER A 375 26.97 -17.04 13.96
N PRO A 376 27.62 -17.41 15.08
CA PRO A 376 26.90 -17.69 16.34
C PRO A 376 26.20 -16.44 16.90
N GLU A 377 26.53 -15.25 16.40
CA GLU A 377 25.92 -13.99 16.81
C GLU A 377 24.65 -13.66 15.97
N TRP A 378 24.26 -14.53 15.04
CA TRP A 378 23.00 -14.45 14.30
C TRP A 378 21.82 -14.93 15.17
N PRO A 379 20.65 -14.27 15.14
CA PRO A 379 20.34 -13.00 14.49
C PRO A 379 20.62 -11.79 15.40
N GLY A 380 21.21 -11.99 16.58
CA GLY A 380 21.45 -10.93 17.58
C GLY A 380 22.09 -9.66 17.00
N LEU A 381 23.14 -9.78 16.20
CA LEU A 381 23.80 -8.63 15.58
C LEU A 381 22.90 -7.81 14.65
N PHE A 382 21.92 -8.45 13.98
CA PHE A 382 20.98 -7.73 13.11
C PHE A 382 20.20 -6.69 13.91
N PHE A 383 19.74 -7.09 15.09
CA PHE A 383 18.96 -6.23 15.97
C PHE A 383 19.80 -5.18 16.70
N ASP A 384 21.08 -5.45 16.98
CA ASP A 384 21.95 -4.52 17.71
C ASP A 384 22.56 -3.44 16.82
N GLN A 385 23.01 -3.81 15.62
CA GLN A 385 23.84 -2.94 14.77
C GLN A 385 23.16 -2.57 13.45
N GLY A 386 22.22 -3.40 12.98
CA GLY A 386 21.50 -3.17 11.73
C GLY A 386 20.20 -2.41 11.88
N ALA A 387 19.64 -2.34 13.10
CA ALA A 387 18.34 -1.76 13.37
C ALA A 387 18.41 -0.24 13.57
N TYR A 388 17.55 0.48 12.84
CA TYR A 388 17.23 1.87 13.14
C TYR A 388 15.73 2.02 13.39
N ARG A 389 15.38 2.84 14.39
CA ARG A 389 14.00 3.14 14.72
C ARG A 389 13.49 4.26 13.83
N LEU A 390 12.35 4.05 13.18
CA LEU A 390 11.66 5.11 12.46
C LEU A 390 10.93 6.00 13.49
N LEU A 391 11.23 7.30 13.50
CA LEU A 391 10.59 8.29 14.40
C LEU A 391 9.74 9.27 13.58
N LEU A 392 8.63 9.73 14.16
CA LEU A 392 7.87 10.87 13.64
C LEU A 392 8.65 12.16 13.95
N GLU A 393 9.54 12.60 13.06
CA GLU A 393 10.02 13.98 13.08
C GLU A 393 9.01 14.85 12.34
N ILE A 394 8.09 15.47 13.10
CA ILE A 394 7.21 16.52 12.57
C ILE A 394 8.07 17.76 12.39
N SER A 395 8.77 17.87 11.26
CA SER A 395 9.46 19.09 10.87
C SER A 395 8.52 20.00 10.08
N GLU A 396 8.52 21.28 10.48
CA GLU A 396 7.66 22.34 9.95
C GLU A 396 7.73 22.43 8.42
N ILE A 397 6.56 22.42 7.77
CA ILE A 397 6.40 22.52 6.32
C ILE A 397 6.94 23.88 5.85
N PRO A 398 8.00 23.95 5.02
CA PRO A 398 8.34 25.19 4.35
C PRO A 398 7.31 25.42 3.25
N ALA A 399 6.63 26.57 3.29
CA ALA A 399 5.69 26.97 2.25
C ALA A 399 6.36 26.91 0.86
N ALA A 400 5.95 25.95 0.03
CA ALA A 400 6.45 25.82 -1.33
C ALA A 400 6.02 27.05 -2.13
N ARG A 401 7.00 27.76 -2.72
CA ARG A 401 6.74 28.80 -3.72
C ARG A 401 6.24 28.11 -5.00
N CYS A 402 4.98 28.37 -5.33
CA CYS A 402 4.35 27.92 -6.56
C CYS A 402 5.10 28.48 -7.79
N CYS A 403 5.38 27.62 -8.77
CA CYS A 403 5.97 27.99 -10.06
C CYS A 403 4.97 28.79 -10.91
N SER A 404 4.88 30.10 -10.69
CA SER A 404 4.21 30.99 -11.64
C SER A 404 5.09 31.19 -12.87
N LYS A 405 4.76 30.53 -14.00
CA LYS A 405 5.28 30.89 -15.33
C LYS A 405 4.88 32.35 -15.61
N LYS A 406 5.82 33.30 -15.49
CA LYS A 406 5.62 34.68 -15.96
C LYS A 406 5.42 34.65 -17.47
N ARG A 407 4.20 34.95 -17.93
CA ARG A 407 3.98 35.39 -19.32
C ARG A 407 4.73 36.70 -19.52
N LYS A 408 5.61 36.74 -20.53
CA LYS A 408 6.17 37.99 -21.05
C LYS A 408 5.05 38.77 -21.71
N THR A 409 4.82 40.00 -21.26
CA THR A 409 4.16 41.05 -22.03
C THR A 409 5.02 42.29 -21.93
N ASP A 410 5.46 42.78 -23.08
CA ASP A 410 6.21 44.01 -23.27
C ASP A 410 5.45 45.23 -22.75
N ALA A 411 6.14 46.08 -21.99
CA ALA A 411 5.96 47.54 -22.00
C ALA A 411 7.06 48.23 -21.15
N GLY A 412 7.83 49.10 -21.81
CA GLY A 412 8.07 50.46 -21.30
C GLY A 412 9.22 50.76 -20.33
N MET A 413 10.30 51.31 -20.90
CA MET A 413 11.02 52.53 -20.48
C MET A 413 11.84 52.59 -19.17
N LEU A 414 13.16 52.72 -19.39
CA LEU A 414 14.09 53.75 -18.91
C LEU A 414 14.17 54.08 -17.40
N PHE A 415 15.34 53.81 -16.79
CA PHE A 415 16.31 54.79 -16.26
C PHE A 415 17.31 54.05 -15.35
N MET A 416 18.58 53.94 -15.77
CA MET A 416 19.70 53.59 -14.90
C MET A 416 20.45 54.89 -14.61
N MET A 417 20.46 55.30 -13.34
CA MET A 417 21.41 56.29 -12.83
C MET A 417 22.73 55.57 -12.51
N GLU A 418 23.80 56.21 -12.94
CA GLU A 418 25.19 55.94 -12.61
C GLU A 418 25.40 55.99 -11.09
N ASP A 419 26.31 55.17 -10.57
CA ASP A 419 27.28 55.64 -9.58
C ASP A 419 28.51 54.72 -9.54
N GLU A 420 29.64 55.39 -9.44
CA GLU A 420 31.02 54.97 -9.71
C GLU A 420 31.59 54.07 -8.59
N GLU A 421 32.33 53.02 -8.96
CA GLU A 421 33.30 52.38 -8.06
C GLU A 421 34.69 52.95 -8.33
N GLU A 422 35.12 53.86 -7.45
CA GLU A 422 36.50 54.33 -7.37
C GLU A 422 37.34 53.35 -6.56
N THR A 423 38.38 52.83 -7.20
CA THR A 423 39.40 51.95 -6.62
C THR A 423 40.44 52.72 -5.82
N SER A 424 40.71 52.30 -4.58
CA SER A 424 42.00 52.43 -3.89
C SER A 424 42.04 51.36 -2.78
N GLY A 425 43.11 50.66 -2.44
CA GLY A 425 44.52 50.69 -2.81
C GLY A 425 45.29 49.99 -1.67
N MET A 426 46.44 49.41 -2.03
CA MET A 426 47.57 49.00 -1.16
C MET A 426 47.60 47.65 -0.43
N GLU A 427 48.35 46.74 -1.07
CA GLU A 427 49.66 46.21 -0.63
C GLU A 427 49.80 45.34 0.63
N SER A 428 49.99 44.04 0.36
CA SER A 428 51.10 43.17 0.81
C SER A 428 51.87 43.45 2.11
N ASN A 429 51.99 42.42 2.97
CA ASN A 429 53.30 41.82 3.26
C ASN A 429 53.21 40.49 4.05
N LYS A 430 54.21 39.65 3.75
CA LYS A 430 54.87 38.57 4.52
C LYS A 430 54.23 38.01 5.78
#